data_AF-A0AAX2AEM8-F1
#
_entry.id   AF-A0AAX2AEM8-F1
#
_cell.length_a   1.000
_cell.length_b   1.000
_cell.length_c   1.000
_cell.angle_alpha   90.00
_cell.angle_beta   90.00
_cell.angle_gamma   90.00
#
_symmetry.space_group_name_H-M   'P 1'
#
loop_
_entity.id
_entity.type
_entity.pdbx_description
1 polymer ?
#
loop_
_entity_poly.entity_id
_entity_poly.type
_entity_poly.pdbx_seq_one_letter_code
_entity_poly.pdbx_strand_id
1 'polypeptide(L)'
;MKKIFISSIIAATFLFAAQSNAPKDINIESNYKSTLYDYSKMKNEDIKSFLYKLESTNSFFAEQLRDYTVVKTCNDEFYNNITLDELIQIANSNSITFFTALKYLNKEKPTMEENKYLQILNNYRFINCGVGSYYTDKPYMDLVK
;
A
#
# COMPACT_ATOMS: atom_id res chain seq x y z
N MET A 1 -33.71 17.74 15.40
CA MET A 1 -32.43 18.15 14.78
C MET A 1 -31.29 17.43 15.49
N LYS A 2 -30.80 16.32 14.93
CA LYS A 2 -29.67 15.56 15.49
C LYS A 2 -28.36 16.14 14.93
N LYS A 3 -27.53 16.71 15.80
CA LYS A 3 -26.17 17.14 15.49
C LYS A 3 -25.30 15.89 15.37
N ILE A 4 -24.77 15.61 14.19
CA ILE A 4 -23.74 14.59 14.00
C ILE A 4 -22.40 15.28 14.21
N PHE A 5 -21.71 14.90 15.27
CA PHE A 5 -20.34 15.31 15.55
C PHE A 5 -19.44 14.70 14.49
N ILE A 6 -18.79 15.55 13.71
CA ILE A 6 -17.61 15.21 12.90
C ILE A 6 -16.46 15.11 13.90
N SER A 7 -16.18 13.91 14.41
CA SER A 7 -15.02 13.69 15.27
C SER A 7 -13.91 12.98 14.51
N SER A 8 -12.72 13.59 14.60
CA SER A 8 -11.38 12.99 14.52
C SER A 8 -10.93 12.43 13.17
N ILE A 9 -10.26 13.31 12.43
CA ILE A 9 -9.16 12.98 11.52
C ILE A 9 -8.12 12.19 12.34
N ILE A 10 -7.99 10.89 12.08
CA ILE A 10 -6.88 10.09 12.60
C ILE A 10 -5.67 10.44 11.73
N ALA A 11 -4.94 11.48 12.13
CA ALA A 11 -3.55 11.64 11.76
C ALA A 11 -2.77 10.54 12.50
N ALA A 12 -2.70 9.34 11.92
CA ALA A 12 -1.81 8.30 12.37
C ALA A 12 -0.38 8.71 11.99
N THR A 13 0.23 9.54 12.84
CA THR A 13 1.67 9.79 12.81
C THR A 13 2.37 8.46 13.09
N PHE A 14 2.75 7.74 12.04
CA PHE A 14 3.65 6.59 12.16
C PHE A 14 5.06 7.11 12.45
N LEU A 15 5.33 7.39 13.72
CA LEU A 15 6.69 7.58 14.21
C LEU A 15 7.39 6.22 14.21
N PHE A 16 7.97 5.83 13.07
CA PHE A 16 9.03 4.84 13.05
C PHE A 16 10.27 5.49 13.66
N ALA A 17 10.46 5.31 14.97
CA ALA A 17 11.78 5.45 15.55
C ALA A 17 12.65 4.32 14.97
N ALA A 18 13.34 4.59 13.87
CA ALA A 18 14.44 3.77 13.39
C ALA A 18 15.60 3.90 14.38
N GLN A 19 15.48 3.24 15.54
CA GLN A 19 16.59 3.10 16.47
C GLN A 19 17.39 1.87 16.03
N SER A 20 18.47 2.17 15.32
CA SER A 20 19.46 1.22 14.80
C SER A 20 20.13 0.46 15.94
N ASN A 21 19.52 -0.65 16.36
CA ASN A 21 20.19 -1.71 17.10
C ASN A 21 19.76 -3.03 16.46
N ALA A 22 20.20 -3.26 15.21
CA ALA A 22 20.04 -4.55 14.57
C ALA A 22 20.96 -5.56 15.29
N PRO A 23 20.43 -6.61 15.93
CA PRO A 23 21.26 -7.73 16.34
C PRO A 23 21.81 -8.39 15.08
N LYS A 24 23.14 -8.45 14.97
CA LYS A 24 23.79 -9.36 14.03
C LYS A 24 23.40 -10.79 14.44
N ASP A 25 23.13 -11.60 13.43
CA ASP A 25 22.92 -13.05 13.48
C ASP A 25 21.52 -13.49 13.94
N ILE A 26 20.55 -13.38 13.02
CA ILE A 26 19.48 -14.38 12.94
C ILE A 26 19.61 -15.06 11.59
N ASN A 27 20.11 -16.30 11.63
CA ASN A 27 20.12 -17.20 10.49
C ASN A 27 18.68 -17.68 10.27
N ILE A 28 17.90 -16.94 9.48
CA ILE A 28 16.50 -17.24 9.20
C ILE A 28 16.41 -18.06 7.91
N GLU A 29 16.81 -19.33 7.98
CA GLU A 29 16.26 -20.37 7.12
C GLU A 29 14.88 -20.78 7.70
N SER A 30 13.95 -19.84 7.75
CA SER A 30 12.55 -20.15 8.05
C SER A 30 11.78 -20.01 6.76
N ASN A 31 11.07 -21.07 6.39
CA ASN A 31 10.24 -21.17 5.19
C ASN A 31 9.22 -20.01 5.14
N TYR A 32 9.59 -18.92 4.46
CA TYR A 32 8.82 -17.67 4.38
C TYR A 32 7.57 -17.86 3.52
N LYS A 33 6.48 -18.38 4.11
CA LYS A 33 5.20 -18.51 3.40
C LYS A 33 4.40 -17.22 3.52
N SER A 34 4.68 -16.26 2.64
CA SER A 34 3.89 -15.03 2.46
C SER A 34 2.80 -15.24 1.41
N THR A 35 1.67 -14.55 1.58
CA THR A 35 0.65 -14.42 0.53
C THR A 35 0.75 -13.07 -0.20
N LEU A 36 1.59 -12.15 0.29
CA LEU A 36 1.71 -10.79 -0.23
C LEU A 36 2.92 -10.60 -1.14
N TYR A 37 4.05 -11.22 -0.81
CA TYR A 37 5.33 -11.01 -1.45
C TYR A 37 6.03 -12.34 -1.77
N ASP A 38 6.73 -12.41 -2.90
CA ASP A 38 7.65 -13.51 -3.19
C ASP A 38 9.05 -13.16 -2.69
N TYR A 39 9.32 -13.45 -1.42
CA TYR A 39 10.60 -13.16 -0.78
C TYR A 39 11.79 -13.89 -1.42
N SER A 40 11.55 -14.96 -2.19
CA SER A 40 12.60 -15.68 -2.90
C SER A 40 13.18 -14.89 -4.08
N LYS A 41 12.42 -13.92 -4.60
CA LYS A 41 12.81 -13.05 -5.72
C LYS A 41 13.45 -11.72 -5.29
N MET A 42 13.45 -11.42 -3.99
CA MET A 42 13.99 -10.17 -3.48
C MET A 42 15.50 -10.26 -3.32
N LYS A 43 16.24 -9.40 -4.03
CA LYS A 43 17.70 -9.33 -3.92
C LYS A 43 18.17 -8.40 -2.79
N ASN A 44 17.35 -7.42 -2.44
CA ASN A 44 17.66 -6.44 -1.40
C ASN A 44 17.21 -6.96 -0.02
N GLU A 45 18.17 -7.38 0.80
CA GLU A 45 17.91 -7.96 2.13
C GLU A 45 17.32 -6.95 3.13
N ASP A 46 17.63 -5.66 3.01
CA ASP A 46 17.06 -4.61 3.88
C ASP A 46 15.57 -4.42 3.60
N ILE A 47 15.19 -4.33 2.31
CA ILE A 47 13.79 -4.25 1.88
C ILE A 47 13.03 -5.51 2.26
N LYS A 48 13.63 -6.68 2.03
CA LYS A 48 13.04 -7.97 2.39
C LYS A 48 12.77 -8.07 3.89
N SER A 49 13.74 -7.72 4.72
CA SER A 49 13.59 -7.70 6.18
C SER A 49 12.52 -6.72 6.63
N PHE A 50 12.51 -5.51 6.06
CA PHE A 50 11.49 -4.49 6.33
C PHE A 50 10.08 -4.98 5.98
N LEU A 51 9.87 -5.46 4.75
CA LEU A 51 8.57 -5.92 4.27
C LEU A 51 8.07 -7.14 5.06
N TYR A 52 8.96 -8.07 5.40
CA TYR A 52 8.64 -9.21 6.25
C TYR A 52 8.19 -8.78 7.66
N LYS A 53 8.94 -7.87 8.28
CA LYS A 53 8.56 -7.35 9.60
C LYS A 53 7.25 -6.57 9.54
N LEU A 54 7.01 -5.84 8.46
CA LEU A 54 5.77 -5.10 8.26
C LEU A 54 4.58 -6.05 8.06
N GLU A 55 4.70 -7.06 7.21
CA GLU A 55 3.65 -8.05 6.97
C GLU A 55 3.30 -8.82 8.25
N SER A 56 4.30 -9.23 9.04
CA SER A 56 4.10 -9.96 10.29
C SER A 56 3.48 -9.12 11.41
N THR A 57 3.67 -7.80 11.40
CA THR A 57 3.15 -6.88 12.43
C THR A 57 1.82 -6.24 12.03
N ASN A 58 1.65 -5.91 10.75
CA ASN A 58 0.47 -5.26 10.21
C ASN A 58 0.28 -5.66 8.73
N SER A 59 -0.23 -6.87 8.51
CA SER A 59 -0.48 -7.41 7.17
C SER A 59 -1.41 -6.54 6.33
N PHE A 60 -2.38 -5.87 6.97
CA PHE A 60 -3.25 -4.91 6.31
C PHE A 60 -2.42 -3.78 5.68
N PHE A 61 -1.64 -3.06 6.49
CA PHE A 61 -0.80 -1.97 5.99
C PHE A 61 0.26 -2.46 4.99
N ALA A 62 0.85 -3.64 5.19
CA ALA A 62 1.79 -4.23 4.26
C ALA A 62 1.16 -4.45 2.87
N GLU A 63 -0.10 -4.88 2.81
CA GLU A 63 -0.83 -5.05 1.55
C GLU A 63 -1.10 -3.70 0.87
N GLN A 64 -1.42 -2.65 1.62
CA GLN A 64 -1.62 -1.32 1.03
C GLN A 64 -0.33 -0.70 0.53
N LEU A 65 0.76 -0.87 1.29
CA LEU A 65 2.08 -0.44 0.86
C LEU A 65 2.48 -1.14 -0.43
N ARG A 66 2.25 -2.46 -0.54
CA ARG A 66 2.44 -3.19 -1.79
C ARG A 66 1.62 -2.60 -2.93
N ASP A 67 0.29 -2.56 -2.77
CA ASP A 67 -0.62 -2.17 -3.84
C ASP A 67 -0.30 -0.76 -4.36
N TYR A 68 -0.09 0.19 -3.45
CA TYR A 68 0.25 1.57 -3.83
C TYR A 68 1.65 1.68 -4.44
N THR A 69 2.65 0.96 -3.93
CA THR A 69 4.01 1.01 -4.46
C THR A 69 4.08 0.41 -5.86
N VAL A 70 3.38 -0.70 -6.11
CA VAL A 70 3.24 -1.30 -7.45
C VAL A 70 2.65 -0.29 -8.43
N VAL A 71 1.56 0.39 -8.04
CA VAL A 71 0.91 1.39 -8.91
C VAL A 71 1.80 2.62 -9.13
N LYS A 72 2.53 3.07 -8.10
CA LYS A 72 3.43 4.23 -8.17
C LYS A 72 4.66 3.97 -9.04
N THR A 73 5.22 2.77 -8.95
CA THR A 73 6.44 2.36 -9.67
C THR A 73 6.16 1.67 -11.00
N CYS A 74 4.91 1.30 -11.25
CA CYS A 74 4.49 0.47 -12.38
C CYS A 74 5.24 -0.87 -12.46
N ASN A 75 5.62 -1.43 -11.31
CA ASN A 75 6.44 -2.63 -11.22
C ASN A 75 5.96 -3.56 -10.11
N ASP A 76 5.55 -4.77 -10.48
CA ASP A 76 5.12 -5.81 -9.53
C ASP A 76 6.28 -6.33 -8.67
N GLU A 77 7.52 -6.19 -9.16
CA GLU A 77 8.77 -6.51 -8.45
C GLU A 77 9.51 -5.23 -8.02
N PHE A 78 8.78 -4.20 -7.59
CA PHE A 78 9.33 -2.90 -7.17
C PHE A 78 10.47 -3.03 -6.17
N TYR A 79 10.42 -4.03 -5.29
CA TYR A 79 11.40 -4.30 -4.23
C TYR A 79 12.83 -4.56 -4.74
N ASN A 80 12.99 -4.82 -6.04
CA ASN A 80 14.31 -4.95 -6.67
C ASN A 80 14.84 -3.64 -7.26
N ASN A 81 14.02 -2.59 -7.34
CA ASN A 81 14.33 -1.36 -8.08
C ASN A 81 14.14 -0.07 -7.26
N ILE A 82 13.68 -0.17 -6.02
CA ILE A 82 13.61 0.95 -5.09
C ILE A 82 14.62 0.78 -3.96
N THR A 83 14.94 1.88 -3.30
CA THR A 83 15.70 1.90 -2.04
C THR A 83 14.78 1.78 -0.82
N LEU A 84 15.33 1.41 0.33
CA LEU A 84 14.59 1.39 1.59
C LEU A 84 14.07 2.80 1.94
N ASP A 85 14.86 3.84 1.70
CA ASP A 85 14.46 5.23 1.97
C ASP A 85 13.27 5.65 1.12
N GLU A 86 13.25 5.31 -0.18
CA GLU A 86 12.08 5.56 -1.04
C GLU A 86 10.85 4.81 -0.56
N LEU A 87 11.01 3.56 -0.13
CA LEU A 87 9.91 2.77 0.43
C LEU A 87 9.35 3.41 1.72
N ILE A 88 10.23 3.89 2.60
CA ILE A 88 9.85 4.60 3.82
C ILE A 88 9.14 5.92 3.48
N GLN A 89 9.63 6.67 2.48
CA GLN A 89 8.95 7.89 2.03
C GLN A 89 7.55 7.60 1.48
N ILE A 90 7.38 6.51 0.74
CA ILE A 90 6.07 6.06 0.26
C ILE A 90 5.16 5.70 1.43
N ALA A 91 5.67 4.94 2.41
CA ALA A 91 4.94 4.53 3.60
C ALA A 91 4.51 5.70 4.49
N ASN A 92 5.18 6.85 4.39
CA ASN A 92 4.85 8.08 5.11
C ASN A 92 4.09 9.11 4.23
N SER A 93 3.73 8.76 2.99
CA SER A 93 3.07 9.69 2.08
C SER A 93 1.58 9.86 2.40
N ASN A 94 1.03 11.05 2.21
CA ASN A 94 -0.41 11.30 2.37
C ASN A 94 -1.28 10.38 1.48
N SER A 95 -0.74 10.00 0.32
CA SER A 95 -1.40 9.08 -0.61
C SER A 95 -1.65 7.72 0.01
N ILE A 96 -0.69 7.14 0.75
CA ILE A 96 -0.89 5.83 1.36
C ILE A 96 -1.96 5.89 2.45
N THR A 97 -2.02 6.99 3.23
CA THR A 97 -3.06 7.21 4.23
C THR A 97 -4.45 7.19 3.58
N PHE A 98 -4.59 7.82 2.41
CA PHE A 98 -5.83 7.81 1.64
C PHE A 98 -6.21 6.39 1.17
N PHE A 99 -5.25 5.63 0.62
CA PHE A 99 -5.49 4.24 0.19
C PHE A 99 -5.84 3.31 1.36
N THR A 100 -5.19 3.48 2.51
CA THR A 100 -5.51 2.75 3.75
C THR A 100 -6.93 3.04 4.21
N ALA A 101 -7.36 4.32 4.21
CA ALA A 101 -8.71 4.69 4.57
C ALA A 101 -9.75 4.11 3.61
N LEU A 102 -9.51 4.16 2.30
CA LEU A 102 -10.38 3.56 1.29
C LEU A 102 -10.53 2.05 1.47
N LYS A 103 -9.43 1.33 1.70
CA LYS A 103 -9.47 -0.12 1.92
C LYS A 103 -10.22 -0.48 3.19
N TYR A 104 -10.05 0.32 4.24
CA TYR A 104 -10.78 0.15 5.49
C TYR A 104 -12.29 0.31 5.29
N LEU A 105 -12.71 1.37 4.60
CA LEU A 105 -14.12 1.61 4.26
C LEU A 105 -14.73 0.46 3.45
N ASN A 106 -13.99 -0.08 2.48
CA ASN A 106 -14.44 -1.23 1.69
C ASN A 106 -14.57 -2.51 2.52
N LYS A 107 -13.70 -2.72 3.51
CA LYS A 107 -13.78 -3.86 4.43
C LYS A 107 -15.00 -3.76 5.35
N GLU A 108 -15.29 -2.57 5.88
CA GLU A 108 -16.42 -2.36 6.79
C GLU A 108 -17.79 -2.33 6.10
N LYS A 109 -17.83 -1.92 4.82
CA LYS A 109 -19.07 -1.75 4.06
C LYS A 109 -19.00 -2.50 2.72
N PRO A 110 -19.00 -3.85 2.74
CA PRO A 110 -18.89 -4.66 1.53
C PRO A 110 -20.10 -4.54 0.58
N THR A 111 -21.18 -3.88 1.01
CA THR A 111 -22.41 -3.66 0.22
C THR A 111 -22.31 -2.51 -0.78
N MET A 112 -21.20 -1.75 -0.83
CA MET A 112 -20.89 -1.02 -2.06
C MET A 112 -20.59 -2.09 -3.12
N GLU A 113 -21.51 -2.30 -4.05
CA GLU A 113 -21.43 -3.20 -5.23
C GLU A 113 -20.10 -3.08 -6.01
N GLU A 114 -19.32 -2.06 -5.71
CA GLU A 114 -18.05 -1.73 -6.32
C GLU A 114 -16.96 -1.57 -5.28
N ASN A 115 -15.91 -2.39 -5.41
CA ASN A 115 -14.69 -2.25 -4.61
C ASN A 115 -13.95 -0.96 -5.02
N LYS A 116 -14.38 0.19 -4.47
CA LYS A 116 -13.83 1.53 -4.77
C LYS A 116 -12.31 1.63 -4.61
N TYR A 117 -11.74 0.96 -3.62
CA TYR A 117 -10.30 0.81 -3.46
C TYR A 117 -9.65 0.22 -4.72
N LEU A 118 -10.15 -0.91 -5.23
CA LEU A 118 -9.64 -1.52 -6.46
C LEU A 118 -9.90 -0.66 -7.70
N GLN A 119 -11.06 -0.01 -7.80
CA GLN A 119 -11.34 0.91 -8.91
C GLN A 119 -10.34 2.07 -8.93
N ILE A 120 -10.10 2.71 -7.78
CA ILE A 120 -9.16 3.82 -7.67
C ILE A 120 -7.74 3.32 -7.94
N LEU A 121 -7.31 2.17 -7.41
CA LEU A 121 -6.02 1.58 -7.75
C LEU A 121 -5.88 1.34 -9.26
N ASN A 122 -6.90 0.78 -9.92
CA ASN A 122 -6.89 0.55 -11.36
C ASN A 122 -6.83 1.85 -12.15
N ASN A 123 -7.56 2.89 -11.73
CA ASN A 123 -7.49 4.20 -12.37
C ASN A 123 -6.11 4.83 -12.24
N TYR A 124 -5.51 4.77 -11.05
CA TYR A 124 -4.14 5.24 -10.85
C TYR A 124 -3.15 4.42 -11.68
N ARG A 125 -3.33 3.10 -11.78
CA ARG A 125 -2.49 2.24 -12.64
C ARG A 125 -2.66 2.57 -14.11
N PHE A 126 -3.88 2.84 -14.57
CA PHE A 126 -4.15 3.26 -15.94
C PHE A 126 -3.48 4.60 -16.25
N ILE A 127 -3.64 5.59 -15.38
CA ILE A 127 -3.08 6.93 -15.56
C ILE A 127 -1.54 6.91 -15.50
N ASN A 128 -0.97 6.20 -14.51
CA ASN A 128 0.46 6.23 -14.26
C ASN A 128 1.24 5.25 -15.15
N CYS A 129 0.66 4.08 -15.44
CA CYS A 129 1.35 2.98 -16.10
C CYS A 129 0.81 2.68 -17.51
N GLY A 130 -0.32 3.26 -17.93
CA GLY A 130 -0.99 2.91 -19.18
C GLY A 130 -1.56 1.48 -19.18
N VAL A 131 -1.72 0.85 -18.01
CA VAL A 131 -2.16 -0.55 -17.87
C VAL A 131 -3.56 -0.62 -17.28
N GLY A 132 -4.43 -1.41 -17.92
CA GLY A 132 -5.81 -1.66 -17.47
C GLY A 132 -6.81 -0.73 -18.14
N SER A 133 -7.90 -0.44 -17.44
CA SER A 133 -8.98 0.44 -17.91
C SER A 133 -9.28 1.51 -16.87
N TYR A 134 -9.68 2.68 -17.35
CA TYR A 134 -10.20 3.74 -16.48
C TYR A 134 -11.67 3.45 -16.16
N TYR A 135 -11.95 3.18 -14.89
CA TYR A 135 -13.29 2.97 -14.34
C TYR A 135 -13.90 4.29 -13.91
N THR A 136 -15.03 4.63 -14.49
CA THR A 136 -15.80 5.81 -14.11
C THR A 136 -17.26 5.58 -14.40
N ASP A 137 -18.09 6.08 -13.50
CA ASP A 137 -19.55 6.06 -13.60
C ASP A 137 -20.05 7.00 -14.72
N LYS A 138 -19.15 7.79 -15.34
CA LYS A 138 -19.41 8.71 -16.44
C LYS A 138 -18.59 8.32 -17.67
N PRO A 139 -19.13 8.38 -18.90
CA PRO A 139 -18.33 8.14 -20.10
C PRO A 139 -17.15 9.12 -20.19
N TYR A 140 -15.96 8.64 -20.58
CA TYR A 140 -14.70 9.39 -20.70
C TYR A 140 -14.84 10.73 -21.48
N MET A 141 -15.80 10.80 -22.41
CA MET A 141 -16.14 12.00 -23.18
C MET A 141 -16.62 13.20 -22.34
N ASP A 142 -17.08 12.99 -21.11
CA ASP A 142 -17.54 14.06 -20.21
C ASP A 142 -16.45 14.61 -19.29
N LEU A 143 -15.24 14.02 -19.31
CA LEU A 143 -14.12 14.43 -18.45
C LEU A 143 -13.08 15.30 -19.17
N VAL A 144 -13.18 15.44 -20.49
CA VAL A 144 -12.24 16.20 -21.35
C VAL A 144 -12.89 17.49 -21.88
N LYS A 145 -13.84 18.06 -21.14
CA LYS A 145 -14.49 19.35 -21.45
C LYS A 145 -14.10 20.42 -20.46
#